data_AF-A0A1T4XMP4-F1
#
_entry.id   AF-A0A1T4XMP4-F1
#
_cell.length_a   1.000
_cell.length_b   1.000
_cell.length_c   1.000
_cell.angle_alpha   90.00
_cell.angle_beta   90.00
_cell.angle_gamma   90.00
#
_symmetry.space_group_name_H-M   'P 1'
#
loop_
_entity.id
_entity.type
_entity.pdbx_description
1 polymer ?
#
loop_
_entity_poly.entity_id
_entity_poly.type
_entity_poly.pdbx_seq_one_letter_code
_entity_poly.pdbx_strand_id
1 'polypeptide(L)'
;MGRKVIRHIWNVISGIYVLLFSLWLSGPGIAETGTPTYRWYFMLWFVVWVSGFLLQFTERFRVIGVVITLSPFIYYLVTYLRVAFM
;
A
#
# COMPACT_ATOMS: atom_id res chain seq x y z
N MET A 1 8.94 -18.00 -17.86
CA MET A 1 7.56 -17.45 -17.89
C MET A 1 7.03 -17.11 -16.50
N GLY A 2 7.11 -18.03 -15.51
CA GLY A 2 6.52 -17.85 -14.17
C GLY A 2 6.93 -16.60 -13.37
N ARG A 3 8.21 -16.20 -13.33
CA ARG A 3 8.65 -15.04 -12.52
C ARG A 3 7.98 -13.72 -12.92
N LYS A 4 7.71 -13.52 -14.21
CA LYS A 4 7.03 -12.30 -14.69
C LYS A 4 5.58 -12.29 -14.24
N VAL A 5 4.89 -13.43 -14.32
CA VAL A 5 3.50 -13.59 -13.92
C VAL A 5 3.34 -13.37 -12.41
N ILE A 6 4.19 -14.00 -11.59
CA ILE A 6 4.16 -13.86 -10.12
C ILE A 6 4.29 -12.39 -9.71
N ARG A 7 5.21 -11.64 -10.35
CA ARG A 7 5.37 -10.21 -10.04
C ARG A 7 4.13 -9.39 -10.38
N HIS A 8 3.47 -9.67 -11.50
CA HIS A 8 2.24 -8.95 -11.87
C HIS A 8 1.11 -9.27 -10.90
N ILE A 9 0.92 -10.55 -10.55
CA ILE A 9 -0.06 -10.98 -9.55
C ILE A 9 0.23 -10.28 -8.22
N TRP A 10 1.48 -10.28 -7.78
CA TRP A 10 1.89 -9.60 -6.55
C TRP A 10 1.61 -8.10 -6.57
N ASN A 11 1.92 -7.40 -7.67
CA ASN A 11 1.63 -5.98 -7.80
C ASN A 11 0.12 -5.72 -7.78
N VAL A 12 -0.70 -6.55 -8.43
CA VAL A 12 -2.16 -6.37 -8.39
C VAL A 12 -2.68 -6.55 -6.96
N ILE A 13 -2.30 -7.65 -6.29
CA ILE A 13 -2.76 -7.95 -4.92
C ILE A 13 -2.28 -6.87 -3.94
N SER A 14 -0.98 -6.55 -3.95
CA SER A 14 -0.43 -5.52 -3.05
C SER A 14 -0.96 -4.13 -3.35
N GLY A 15 -1.21 -3.79 -4.62
CA GLY A 15 -1.80 -2.51 -5.01
C GLY A 15 -3.23 -2.36 -4.53
N ILE A 16 -4.07 -3.39 -4.70
CA ILE A 16 -5.44 -3.40 -4.15
C ILE A 16 -5.40 -3.27 -2.63
N TYR A 17 -4.54 -4.04 -1.97
CA TYR A 17 -4.38 -4.01 -0.52
C TYR A 17 -3.99 -2.60 -0.01
N VAL A 18 -2.92 -2.02 -0.57
CA VAL A 18 -2.44 -0.69 -0.18
C VAL A 18 -3.48 0.39 -0.48
N LEU A 19 -4.19 0.31 -1.60
CA LEU A 19 -5.24 1.26 -1.94
C LEU A 19 -6.39 1.23 -0.92
N LEU A 20 -6.92 0.03 -0.63
CA LEU A 20 -8.04 -0.14 0.30
C LEU A 20 -7.68 0.35 1.71
N PHE A 21 -6.49 -0.01 2.21
CA PHE A 21 -6.03 0.47 3.52
C PHE A 21 -5.77 1.98 3.54
N SER A 22 -5.22 2.54 2.46
CA SER A 22 -4.99 3.98 2.37
C SER A 22 -6.31 4.76 2.39
N LEU A 23 -7.32 4.30 1.65
CA LEU A 23 -8.65 4.91 1.65
C LEU A 23 -9.32 4.78 3.01
N TRP A 24 -9.32 3.57 3.58
CA TRP A 24 -9.95 3.28 4.86
C TRP A 24 -9.37 4.12 6.00
N LEU A 25 -8.04 4.20 6.10
CA LEU A 25 -7.36 4.93 7.17
C LEU A 25 -7.34 6.45 6.95
N SER A 26 -7.53 6.92 5.71
CA SER A 26 -7.60 8.35 5.42
C SER A 26 -8.96 8.97 5.72
N GLY A 27 -10.04 8.17 5.64
CA GLY A 27 -11.40 8.62 5.92
C GLY A 27 -11.71 8.69 7.41
N PRO A 28 -12.76 9.46 7.80
CA PRO A 28 -13.31 9.38 9.15
C PRO A 28 -13.83 7.96 9.39
N GLY A 29 -13.63 7.43 10.60
CA GLY A 29 -14.20 6.14 10.96
C GLY A 29 -15.72 6.17 10.78
N ILE A 30 -16.32 5.06 10.35
CA ILE A 30 -17.79 4.93 10.11
C ILE A 30 -18.60 5.31 11.37
N ALA A 31 -17.98 5.34 12.55
CA ALA A 31 -18.56 5.70 13.84
C ALA A 31 -18.23 7.13 14.35
N GLU A 32 -17.43 7.94 13.64
CA GLU A 32 -17.11 9.32 14.07
C GLU A 32 -18.26 10.28 13.74
N THR A 33 -19.14 10.55 14.71
CA THR A 33 -20.36 11.37 14.52
C THR A 33 -20.23 12.85 14.89
N GLY A 34 -19.11 13.28 15.49
CA GLY A 34 -18.95 14.65 16.03
C GLY A 34 -18.12 15.61 15.18
N THR A 35 -16.97 15.16 14.68
CA THR A 35 -16.06 15.94 13.83
C THR A 35 -15.24 14.97 12.97
N PRO A 36 -15.44 14.91 11.65
CA PRO A 36 -14.72 13.98 10.80
C PRO A 36 -13.22 14.34 10.79
N THR A 37 -12.37 13.44 11.30
CA THR A 37 -10.92 13.64 11.26
C THR A 37 -10.31 12.95 10.05
N TYR A 38 -9.97 13.73 9.02
CA TYR A 38 -9.31 13.21 7.82
C TYR A 38 -7.81 13.07 8.03
N ARG A 39 -7.30 11.86 7.81
CA ARG A 39 -5.88 11.52 7.95
C ARG A 39 -5.26 11.26 6.57
N TRP A 40 -5.32 12.28 5.71
CA TRP A 40 -4.91 12.19 4.30
C TRP A 40 -3.48 11.69 4.08
N TYR A 41 -2.60 11.80 5.09
CA TYR A 41 -1.24 11.30 5.01
C TYR A 41 -1.17 9.77 4.76
N PHE A 42 -2.22 8.99 5.05
CA PHE A 42 -2.26 7.58 4.66
C PHE A 42 -2.32 7.38 3.13
N MET A 43 -2.86 8.34 2.37
CA MET A 43 -2.78 8.31 0.90
C MET A 43 -1.35 8.43 0.37
N LEU A 44 -0.41 8.99 1.15
CA LEU A 44 1.00 9.06 0.74
C LEU A 44 1.59 7.66 0.58
N TRP A 45 1.14 6.67 1.36
CA TRP A 45 1.59 5.29 1.19
C TRP A 45 1.15 4.69 -0.14
N PHE A 46 -0.04 5.05 -0.64
CA PHE A 46 -0.46 4.68 -1.98
C PHE A 46 0.39 5.37 -3.06
N VAL A 47 0.73 6.65 -2.88
CA VAL A 47 1.64 7.37 -3.80
C VAL A 47 3.03 6.73 -3.84
N VAL A 48 3.56 6.35 -2.68
CA VAL A 48 4.83 5.61 -2.57
C VAL A 48 4.73 4.27 -3.31
N TRP A 49 3.62 3.55 -3.14
CA TRP A 49 3.40 2.28 -3.85
C TRP A 49 3.35 2.48 -5.37
N VAL A 50 2.60 3.47 -5.89
CA VAL A 50 2.53 3.78 -7.32
C VAL A 50 3.91 4.14 -7.87
N SER A 51 4.67 4.93 -7.13
CA SER A 51 6.05 5.31 -7.51
C SER A 51 6.95 4.08 -7.62
N GLY A 52 6.88 3.17 -6.64
CA GLY A 52 7.58 1.89 -6.69
C GLY A 52 7.15 1.03 -7.88
N PHE A 53 5.85 0.94 -8.15
CA PHE A 53 5.28 0.20 -9.27
C PHE A 53 5.79 0.73 -10.62
N LEU A 54 5.78 2.05 -10.81
CA LEU A 54 6.28 2.68 -12.03
C LEU A 54 7.77 2.42 -12.24
N LEU A 55 8.57 2.43 -11.17
CA LEU A 55 10.01 2.11 -11.25
C LEU A 55 10.30 0.67 -11.67
N GLN A 56 9.35 -0.27 -11.51
CA GLN A 56 9.53 -1.66 -11.93
C GLN A 56 9.57 -1.86 -13.45
N PHE A 57 9.06 -0.90 -14.23
CA PHE A 57 9.09 -0.96 -15.70
C PHE A 57 10.49 -0.72 -16.27
N THR A 58 11.35 0.00 -15.55
CA THR A 58 12.74 0.22 -15.95
C THR A 58 13.64 -0.90 -15.42
N GLU A 59 14.40 -1.58 -16.30
CA GLU A 59 15.26 -2.71 -15.89
C GLU A 59 16.26 -2.32 -14.79
N ARG A 60 16.87 -1.13 -14.91
CA ARG A 60 17.84 -0.58 -13.95
C ARG A 60 17.26 -0.39 -12.54
N PHE A 61 16.01 0.05 -12.44
CA PHE A 61 15.36 0.39 -11.16
C PHE A 61 14.42 -0.71 -10.67
N ARG A 62 14.33 -1.84 -11.38
CA ARG A 62 13.34 -2.87 -11.11
C ARG A 62 13.38 -3.39 -9.67
N VAL A 63 14.57 -3.65 -9.14
CA VAL A 63 14.74 -4.13 -7.76
C VAL A 63 14.33 -3.06 -6.76
N ILE A 64 14.75 -1.81 -6.99
CA ILE A 64 14.38 -0.66 -6.15
C ILE A 64 12.85 -0.47 -6.14
N GLY A 65 12.21 -0.57 -7.31
CA GLY A 65 10.76 -0.50 -7.42
C GLY A 65 10.04 -1.59 -6.62
N VAL A 66 10.57 -2.82 -6.61
CA VAL A 66 10.04 -3.90 -5.76
C VAL A 66 10.17 -3.56 -4.27
N VAL A 67 11.33 -3.08 -3.84
CA VAL A 67 11.56 -2.67 -2.43
C VAL A 67 10.59 -1.56 -2.03
N ILE A 68 10.43 -0.53 -2.87
CA ILE A 68 9.52 0.58 -2.60
C ILE A 68 8.06 0.12 -2.55
N THR A 69 7.62 -0.80 -3.42
CA THR A 69 6.25 -1.35 -3.34
C THR A 69 6.01 -2.20 -2.10
N LEU A 70 7.05 -2.83 -1.55
CA LEU A 70 6.94 -3.64 -0.34
C LEU A 70 6.79 -2.78 0.92
N SER A 71 7.40 -1.60 0.97
CA SER A 71 7.35 -0.72 2.15
C SER A 71 5.92 -0.37 2.62
N PRO A 72 5.00 0.17 1.78
CA PRO A 72 3.63 0.46 2.19
C PRO A 72 2.84 -0.81 2.53
N PHE A 73 3.08 -1.92 1.84
CA PHE A 73 2.45 -3.21 2.15
C PHE A 73 2.83 -3.68 3.56
N ILE A 74 4.12 -3.69 3.90
CA ILE A 74 4.61 -4.10 5.22
C ILE A 74 4.10 -3.15 6.29
N TYR A 75 4.10 -1.84 6.04
CA TYR A 75 3.59 -0.85 6.98
C TYR A 75 2.13 -1.15 7.39
N TYR A 76 1.25 -1.36 6.40
CA TYR A 76 -0.15 -1.69 6.68
C TYR A 76 -0.33 -3.07 7.30
N LEU A 77 0.47 -4.06 6.91
CA LEU A 77 0.46 -5.38 7.53
C LEU A 77 0.80 -5.29 9.03
N VAL A 78 1.90 -4.61 9.39
CA VAL A 78 2.30 -4.42 10.79
C VAL A 78 1.24 -3.63 11.56
N THR A 79 0.67 -2.58 10.97
CA THR A 79 -0.39 -1.80 11.60
C THR A 79 -1.62 -2.65 11.89
N TYR A 80 -2.06 -3.45 10.93
CA TYR A 80 -3.18 -4.36 11.09
C TYR A 80 -2.91 -5.42 12.17
N LEU A 81 -1.75 -6.08 12.12
CA LEU A 81 -1.37 -7.10 13.11
C LEU A 81 -1.32 -6.53 14.53
N ARG A 82 -0.80 -5.30 14.70
CA ARG A 82 -0.81 -4.64 16.02
C ARG A 82 -2.22 -4.46 16.56
N VAL A 83 -3.17 -4.05 15.73
CA VAL A 83 -4.57 -3.86 16.14
C VAL A 83 -5.29 -5.19 16.35
N ALA A 84 -4.97 -6.23 15.56
CA ALA A 84 -5.64 -7.52 15.64
C ALA A 84 -5.19 -8.38 16.82
N PHE A 85 -3.96 -8.19 17.31
CA PHE A 85 -3.35 -9.01 18.37
C PHE A 85 -3.08 -8.24 19.68
N MET A 86 -3.37 -6.94 19.76
CA MET A 86 -3.48 -6.19 21.02
C MET A 86 -4.95 -6.15 21.47
#